data_AF-A0A8S1IWF9-F1
#
_entry.id   AF-A0A8S1IWF9-F1
#
_cell.length_a   1.000
_cell.length_b   1.000
_cell.length_c   1.000
_cell.angle_alpha   90.00
_cell.angle_beta   90.00
_cell.angle_gamma   90.00
#
_symmetry.space_group_name_H-M   'P 1'
#
loop_
_entity.id
_entity.type
_entity.pdbx_description
1 polymer ?
#
loop_
_entity_poly.entity_id
_entity_poly.type
_entity_poly.pdbx_seq_one_letter_code
_entity_poly.pdbx_strand_id
1 'polypeptide(L)'
;MCSLSLCGTFCSLTSIFGVLFLAMLGYLIDTDYKHVGEWYEPTNLTIPTKEQKDNASSALYATAAVYFFCFLLSAGCICVGGRKKREYA
;
A
#
# COMPACT_ATOMS: atom_id res chain seq x y z
N MET A 1 5.84 -21.16 -14.81
CA MET A 1 4.61 -20.99 -15.62
C MET A 1 3.58 -20.27 -14.75
N CYS A 2 3.57 -18.94 -14.74
CA CYS A 2 2.49 -18.18 -14.09
C CYS A 2 1.45 -17.89 -15.16
N SER A 3 0.22 -18.34 -14.97
CA SER A 3 -0.91 -17.90 -15.79
C SER A 3 -0.99 -16.38 -15.67
N LEU A 4 -0.50 -15.66 -16.70
CA LEU A 4 -0.31 -14.19 -16.69
C LEU A 4 -1.55 -13.44 -16.19
N SER A 5 -2.73 -13.99 -16.49
CA SER A 5 -4.03 -13.42 -16.09
C SER A 5 -4.31 -13.55 -14.59
N LEU A 6 -3.98 -14.69 -13.97
CA LEU A 6 -4.28 -14.93 -12.55
C LEU A 6 -3.27 -14.18 -11.65
N CYS A 7 -1.99 -14.23 -12.02
CA CYS A 7 -0.92 -13.54 -11.31
C CYS A 7 -1.06 -12.01 -11.39
N GLY A 8 -1.40 -11.48 -12.57
CA GLY A 8 -1.65 -10.05 -12.75
C GLY A 8 -2.84 -9.57 -11.90
N THR A 9 -3.96 -10.29 -11.94
CA THR A 9 -5.16 -9.92 -11.16
C THR A 9 -4.87 -9.95 -9.66
N PHE A 10 -4.21 -11.01 -9.16
CA PHE A 10 -3.85 -11.11 -7.74
C PHE A 10 -2.89 -10.01 -7.31
N CYS A 11 -1.82 -9.74 -8.08
CA CYS A 11 -0.89 -8.64 -7.79
C CYS A 11 -1.57 -7.27 -7.78
N SER A 12 -2.50 -7.02 -8.70
CA SER A 12 -3.21 -5.74 -8.74
C SER A 12 -4.13 -5.55 -7.53
N LEU A 13 -4.86 -6.60 -7.12
CA LEU A 13 -5.74 -6.57 -5.96
C LEU A 13 -4.98 -6.44 -4.65
N THR A 14 -3.88 -7.20 -4.48
CA THR A 14 -3.05 -7.08 -3.28
C THR A 14 -2.35 -5.74 -3.20
N SER A 15 -1.91 -5.20 -4.35
CA SER A 15 -1.27 -3.89 -4.39
C SER A 15 -2.25 -2.78 -4.00
N ILE A 16 -3.48 -2.76 -4.56
CA ILE A 16 -4.45 -1.71 -4.21
C ILE A 16 -4.92 -1.83 -2.76
N PHE A 17 -5.11 -3.05 -2.25
CA PHE A 17 -5.39 -3.26 -0.82
C PHE A 17 -4.24 -2.74 0.05
N GLY A 18 -2.99 -3.05 -0.31
CA GLY A 18 -1.80 -2.55 0.38
C GLY A 18 -1.73 -1.02 0.41
N VAL A 19 -1.99 -0.36 -0.72
CA VAL A 19 -2.05 1.12 -0.79
C VAL A 19 -3.09 1.68 0.17
N LEU A 20 -4.34 1.19 0.09
CA LEU A 20 -5.43 1.69 0.92
C LEU A 20 -5.17 1.45 2.40
N PHE A 21 -4.69 0.26 2.75
CA PHE A 21 -4.39 -0.10 4.13
C PHE A 21 -3.25 0.75 4.72
N LEU A 22 -2.15 0.91 3.98
CA LEU A 22 -1.00 1.72 4.43
C LEU A 22 -1.34 3.21 4.50
N ALA A 23 -2.09 3.73 3.53
CA ALA A 23 -2.53 5.12 3.56
C ALA A 23 -3.49 5.40 4.73
N MET A 24 -4.39 4.45 5.01
CA MET A 24 -5.28 4.52 6.16
C MET A 24 -4.48 4.48 7.47
N LEU A 25 -3.55 3.52 7.63
CA LEU A 25 -2.69 3.47 8.82
C LEU A 25 -1.87 4.74 9.01
N GLY A 26 -1.27 5.29 7.96
CA GLY A 26 -0.52 6.55 8.02
C GLY A 26 -1.39 7.71 8.51
N TYR A 27 -2.63 7.79 8.03
CA TYR A 27 -3.61 8.79 8.47
C TYR A 27 -4.02 8.61 9.94
N LEU A 28 -4.26 7.37 10.39
CA LEU A 28 -4.60 7.12 11.79
C LEU A 28 -3.44 7.45 12.75
N ILE A 29 -2.19 7.21 12.35
CA ILE A 29 -1.02 7.59 13.14
C ILE A 29 -0.88 9.12 13.20
N ASP A 30 -1.05 9.80 12.06
CA ASP A 30 -0.96 11.26 11.98
C ASP A 30 -2.00 11.94 12.89
N THR A 31 -3.23 11.42 12.89
CA THR A 31 -4.36 11.92 13.70
C THR A 31 -4.34 11.51 15.18
N ASP A 32 -3.29 10.83 15.66
CA ASP A 32 -3.18 10.35 17.05
C ASP A 32 -4.31 9.41 17.49
N TYR A 33 -4.72 8.53 16.58
CA TYR A 33 -5.84 7.65 16.86
C TYR A 33 -5.47 6.59 17.90
N LYS A 34 -6.15 6.63 19.05
CA LYS A 34 -5.83 5.85 20.27
C LYS A 34 -5.92 4.33 20.10
N HIS A 35 -6.54 3.85 19.03
CA HIS A 35 -6.76 2.42 18.79
C HIS A 35 -5.78 1.79 17.79
N VAL A 36 -4.77 2.53 17.31
CA VAL A 36 -3.76 2.00 16.38
C VAL A 36 -2.82 0.99 17.03
N GLY A 37 -2.96 0.74 18.34
CA GLY A 37 -2.11 -0.19 19.09
C GLY A 37 -0.72 0.38 19.32
N GLU A 38 0.20 -0.45 19.81
CA GLU A 38 1.58 -0.07 20.06
C GLU A 38 2.37 -0.04 18.74
N TRP A 39 2.27 1.09 18.03
CA TRP A 39 3.05 1.34 16.81
C TRP A 39 4.39 2.03 17.09
N TYR A 40 4.62 2.49 18.33
CA TYR A 40 5.84 3.16 18.78
C TYR A 40 6.40 2.49 20.03
N GLU A 41 7.72 2.47 20.17
CA GLU A 41 8.37 2.07 21.42
C GLU A 41 8.25 3.22 22.45
N PRO A 42 7.63 2.97 23.63
CA PRO A 42 7.51 3.98 24.66
C PRO A 42 8.89 4.22 25.29
N THR A 43 9.54 5.31 24.89
CA THR A 43 10.81 5.76 25.46
C THR A 43 10.51 6.74 26.60
N ASN A 44 10.38 6.23 27.84
CA ASN A 44 10.08 6.99 29.08
C ASN A 44 8.80 7.86 29.09
N LEU A 45 8.17 8.09 27.95
CA LEU A 45 6.93 8.84 27.75
C LEU A 45 5.84 7.88 27.27
N THR A 46 4.66 7.96 27.88
CA THR A 46 3.49 7.16 27.52
C THR A 46 2.83 7.61 26.21
N ILE A 47 3.20 8.79 25.70
CA ILE A 47 2.60 9.45 24.54
C ILE A 47 3.69 9.59 23.46
N PRO A 48 3.42 9.27 22.19
CA PRO A 48 4.40 9.35 21.13
C PRO A 48 4.80 10.80 20.87
N THR A 49 6.08 11.04 20.61
CA THR A 49 6.52 12.39 20.22
C THR A 49 6.05 12.71 18.80
N LYS A 50 5.90 14.01 18.49
CA LYS A 50 5.56 14.45 17.13
C LYS A 50 6.55 13.91 16.09
N GLU A 51 7.83 13.87 16.43
CA GLU A 51 8.89 13.37 15.55
C GLU A 51 8.73 11.86 15.24
N GLN A 52 8.35 11.05 16.23
CA GLN A 52 8.05 9.63 16.01
C GLN A 52 6.82 9.44 15.11
N LYS A 53 5.78 10.27 15.29
CA LYS A 53 4.57 10.25 14.44
C LYS A 53 4.92 10.60 13.01
N ASP A 54 5.63 11.71 12.79
CA ASP A 54 6.00 12.20 11.46
C ASP A 54 6.90 11.19 10.73
N ASN A 55 7.82 10.53 11.45
CA ASN A 55 8.69 9.53 10.86
C ASN A 55 7.94 8.23 10.51
N ALA A 56 7.03 7.77 11.38
CA ALA A 56 6.22 6.58 11.12
C ALA A 56 5.21 6.79 10.00
N SER A 57 4.50 7.93 10.00
CA SER A 57 3.50 8.26 8.97
C SER A 57 4.17 8.44 7.60
N SER A 58 5.31 9.14 7.53
CA SER A 58 6.04 9.33 6.27
C SER A 58 6.57 8.01 5.70
N ALA A 59 7.07 7.09 6.53
CA ALA A 59 7.48 5.76 6.10
C ALA A 59 6.32 4.93 5.53
N LEU A 60 5.12 5.02 6.14
CA LEU A 60 3.92 4.36 5.66
C LEU A 60 3.45 4.94 4.32
N TYR A 61 3.46 6.26 4.17
CA TYR A 61 3.12 6.91 2.89
C TYR A 61 4.12 6.58 1.78
N ALA A 62 5.42 6.54 2.09
CA ALA A 62 6.44 6.12 1.14
C ALA A 62 6.21 4.67 0.67
N THR A 63 5.89 3.78 1.61
CA THR A 63 5.59 2.38 1.28
C THR A 63 4.31 2.27 0.45
N ALA A 64 3.25 3.03 0.79
CA ALA A 64 2.03 3.09 0.01
C ALA A 64 2.29 3.55 -1.44
N ALA A 65 3.19 4.52 -1.65
CA ALA A 65 3.58 4.96 -2.99
C ALA A 65 4.25 3.85 -3.81
N VAL A 66 5.09 3.01 -3.18
CA VAL A 66 5.70 1.83 -3.84
C VAL A 66 4.64 0.81 -4.26
N TYR A 67 3.70 0.49 -3.36
CA TYR A 67 2.57 -0.40 -3.70
C TYR A 67 1.70 0.18 -4.82
N PHE A 68 1.49 1.49 -4.85
CA PHE A 68 0.73 2.16 -5.90
C PHE A 68 1.44 2.07 -7.26
N PHE A 69 2.76 2.23 -7.28
CA PHE A 69 3.54 2.06 -8.50
C PHE A 69 3.46 0.61 -9.03
N CYS A 70 3.57 -0.39 -8.15
CA CYS A 70 3.37 -1.80 -8.52
C CYS A 70 1.95 -2.08 -9.03
N PHE A 71 0.93 -1.45 -8.45
CA PHE A 71 -0.44 -1.50 -8.95
C PHE A 71 -0.54 -0.95 -10.38
N LEU A 72 0.02 0.22 -10.66
CA LEU A 72 -0.02 0.82 -12.01
C LEU A 72 0.67 -0.08 -13.05
N LEU A 73 1.83 -0.65 -12.72
CA LEU A 73 2.52 -1.58 -13.61
C LEU A 73 1.71 -2.85 -13.88
N SER A 74 1.16 -3.47 -12.85
CA SER A 74 0.33 -4.68 -13.00
C SER A 74 -0.96 -4.40 -13.76
N ALA A 75 -1.65 -3.29 -13.47
CA ALA A 75 -2.83 -2.85 -14.20
C ALA A 75 -2.51 -2.59 -15.69
N GLY A 76 -1.39 -1.92 -15.98
CA GLY A 76 -0.91 -1.70 -17.35
C GLY A 76 -0.67 -3.02 -18.11
N CYS A 77 -0.02 -3.99 -17.48
CA CYS A 77 0.20 -5.32 -18.05
C CYS A 77 -1.10 -6.06 -18.35
N ILE A 78 -2.11 -5.98 -17.48
CA ILE A 78 -3.44 -6.57 -17.71
C ILE A 78 -4.14 -5.88 -18.88
N CYS A 79 -4.12 -4.54 -18.94
CA CYS A 79 -4.77 -3.77 -20.00
C CYS A 79 -4.15 -4.00 -21.38
N VAL A 80 -2.82 -4.14 -21.48
CA VAL A 80 -2.13 -4.44 -22.75
C VAL A 80 -2.34 -5.91 -23.15
N GLY A 81 -2.26 -6.85 -22.21
CA GLY A 81 -2.52 -8.27 -22.46
C GLY A 81 -3.97 -8.55 -22.88
N GLY A 82 -4.94 -7.85 -22.28
CA GLY A 82 -6.36 -7.95 -22.62
C GLY A 82 -6.69 -7.39 -24.01
N ARG A 83 -6.02 -6.30 -24.44
CA ARG A 83 -6.16 -5.76 -25.79
C ARG A 83 -5.67 -6.73 -26.86
N LYS A 84 -4.48 -7.31 -26.68
CA LYS A 84 -3.97 -8.34 -27.60
C LYS A 84 -4.89 -9.55 -27.70
N LYS A 85 -5.57 -9.95 -26.61
CA LYS A 85 -6.51 -11.08 -26.67
C LYS A 85 -7.77 -10.82 -27.52
N ARG A 86 -8.17 -9.56 -27.70
CA ARG A 86 -9.34 -9.18 -28.55
C ARG A 86 -8.99 -9.04 -30.03
N GLU A 87 -7.74 -8.75 -30.39
CA GLU A 87 -7.35 -8.60 -31.81
C GLU A 87 -7.17 -9.94 -32.53
N TYR A 88 -7.03 -11.05 -31.80
CA TYR A 88 -6.87 -12.40 -32.37
C TYR A 88 -8.09 -13.32 -32.11
N ALA A 89 -9.23 -12.76 -31.71
CA ALA A 89 -10.51 -13.45 -31.54
C ALA A 89 -11.52 -12.93 -32.55
#